data_AF-A0A3G2R9X1-F1
#
_entry.id   AF-A0A3G2R9X1-F1
#
_cell.length_a   1.000
_cell.length_b   1.000
_cell.length_c   1.000
_cell.angle_alpha   90.00
_cell.angle_beta   90.00
_cell.angle_gamma   90.00
#
_symmetry.space_group_name_H-M   'P 1'
#
loop_
_entity.id
_entity.type
_entity.pdbx_description
1 polymer ?
#
loop_
_entity_poly.entity_id
_entity_poly.type
_entity_poly.pdbx_seq_one_letter_code
_entity_poly.pdbx_strand_id
1 'polypeptide(L)' 'MKILREYRESQYQKLCDAVYKRRGWNSNGVPTLETVKQLGIDFPDVVELVSRYQ' A
#
# COMPACT_ATOMS: atom_id res chain seq x y z
N MET A 1 -4.73 -5.51 29.15
CA MET A 1 -3.72 -5.41 28.07
C MET A 1 -4.30 -5.35 26.65
N LYS A 2 -5.48 -5.94 26.37
CA LYS A 2 -6.09 -5.97 25.02
C LYS A 2 -6.41 -4.57 24.45
N ILE A 3 -7.00 -3.69 25.25
CA ILE A 3 -7.38 -2.31 24.84
C ILE A 3 -6.16 -1.48 24.40
N LEU A 4 -5.03 -1.58 25.12
CA LEU A 4 -3.78 -0.89 24.76
C LEU A 4 -3.17 -1.42 23.47
N ARG A 5 -3.34 -2.71 23.17
CA ARG A 5 -2.89 -3.31 21.91
C ARG A 5 -3.73 -2.80 20.74
N GLU A 6 -5.05 -2.87 20.87
CA GLU A 6 -6.00 -2.38 19.85
C GLU A 6 -5.78 -0.89 19.54
N TYR A 7 -5.59 -0.06 20.57
CA TYR A 7 -5.29 1.35 20.37
C TYR A 7 -4.01 1.55 19.56
N ARG A 8 -2.91 0.85 19.88
CA ARG A 8 -1.64 0.98 19.16
C ARG A 8 -1.73 0.49 17.71
N GLU A 9 -2.40 -0.64 17.48
CA GLU A 9 -2.64 -1.17 16.14
C GLU A 9 -3.50 -0.21 15.31
N SER A 10 -4.50 0.45 15.92
CA SER A 10 -5.28 1.48 15.23
C SER A 10 -4.46 2.70 14.81
N GLN A 11 -3.48 3.13 15.63
CA GLN A 11 -2.59 4.23 15.27
C GLN A 11 -1.61 3.83 14.16
N TYR A 12 -1.11 2.59 14.21
CA TYR A 12 -0.27 2.03 13.14
C TYR A 12 -1.03 1.98 11.81
N GLN A 13 -2.28 1.49 11.81
CA GLN A 13 -3.09 1.43 10.60
C GLN A 13 -3.32 2.82 9.98
N LYS A 14 -3.62 3.83 10.80
CA LYS A 14 -3.76 5.22 10.33
C LYS A 14 -2.50 5.76 9.66
N LEU A 15 -1.33 5.45 10.22
CA LEU A 15 -0.05 5.82 9.62
C LEU A 15 0.13 5.12 8.26
N CYS A 16 -0.13 3.82 8.19
CA CYS A 16 -0.06 3.05 6.95
C CYS A 16 -0.99 3.63 5.88
N ASP A 17 -2.25 3.89 6.22
CA ASP A 17 -3.25 4.45 5.30
C ASP A 17 -2.79 5.81 4.74
N ALA A 18 -2.23 6.67 5.60
CA ALA A 18 -1.69 7.97 5.20
C ALA A 18 -0.49 7.83 4.25
N VAL A 19 0.41 6.88 4.52
CA VAL A 19 1.59 6.62 3.68
C VAL A 19 1.19 6.01 2.33
N TYR A 20 0.28 5.04 2.34
CA TYR A 20 -0.23 4.41 1.12
C TYR A 20 -0.87 5.45 0.21
N LYS A 21 -1.74 6.30 0.75
CA LYS A 21 -2.35 7.39 -0.01
C LYS A 21 -1.31 8.37 -0.58
N ARG A 22 -0.29 8.73 0.19
CA ARG A 22 0.78 9.64 -0.26
C ARG A 22 1.62 9.05 -1.39
N ARG A 23 1.84 7.74 -1.38
CA ARG A 23 2.64 7.02 -2.39
C ARG A 23 1.84 6.54 -3.59
N GLY A 24 0.53 6.77 -3.63
CA GLY A 24 -0.33 6.23 -4.69
C GLY A 24 -0.50 4.71 -4.59
N TRP A 25 -0.54 4.17 -3.38
CA TRP A 25 -0.80 2.75 -3.12
C TRP A 25 -2.26 2.54 -2.72
N ASN A 26 -2.80 1.35 -2.98
CA ASN A 26 -4.12 0.94 -2.52
C ASN A 26 -4.09 0.58 -1.01
N SER A 27 -5.27 0.37 -0.41
CA SER A 27 -5.41 0.03 1.01
C SER A 27 -4.76 -1.31 1.40
N ASN A 28 -4.42 -2.14 0.41
CA ASN A 28 -3.73 -3.42 0.61
C ASN A 28 -2.19 -3.27 0.58
N GLY A 29 -1.67 -2.05 0.44
CA GLY A 29 -0.24 -1.78 0.35
C GLY A 29 0.37 -2.08 -1.03
N VAL A 30 -0.45 -2.15 -2.07
CA VAL A 30 -0.02 -2.40 -3.45
C VAL A 30 0.04 -1.07 -4.21
N PRO A 31 1.16 -0.72 -4.86
CA PRO A 31 1.26 0.47 -5.71
C PRO A 31 0.26 0.43 -6.87
N THR A 32 -0.30 1.57 -7.27
CA THR A 32 -1.08 1.65 -8.51
C THR A 32 -0.18 1.49 -9.73
N LEU A 33 -0.75 1.07 -10.86
CA LEU A 33 -0.04 1.01 -12.15
C LEU A 33 0.58 2.36 -12.56
N GLU A 34 -0.05 3.48 -12.19
CA GLU A 34 0.50 4.82 -12.37
C GLU A 34 1.80 5.01 -11.58
N THR A 35 1.82 4.59 -10.32
CA THR A 35 3.00 4.66 -9.45
C THR A 35 4.12 3.76 -9.97
N VAL A 36 3.80 2.55 -10.44
CA VAL A 36 4.76 1.61 -11.04
C VAL A 36 5.43 2.23 -12.27
N LYS A 37 4.65 2.86 -13.16
CA LYS A 37 5.15 3.59 -14.34
C LYS A 37 6.01 4.79 -13.95
N GLN A 38 5.60 5.58 -12.95
CA GLN A 38 6.39 6.72 -12.46
C GLN A 38 7.74 6.29 -11.88
N LEU A 39 7.81 5.11 -11.27
CA LEU A 39 9.03 4.55 -10.70
C LEU A 39 9.93 3.85 -11.73
N GLY A 40 9.49 3.72 -12.99
CA GLY A 40 10.27 3.05 -14.05
C GLY A 40 10.47 1.55 -13.81
N ILE A 41 9.55 0.92 -13.08
CA ILE A 41 9.56 -0.53 -12.78
C ILE A 41 8.41 -1.25 -13.48
N ASP A 42 7.95 -0.72 -14.62
CA ASP A 42 6.83 -1.22 -15.43
C ASP A 42 7.16 -2.46 -16.25
N PHE A 43 8.01 -3.34 -15.72
CA PHE A 43 8.29 -4.64 -16.31
C PHE A 43 6.99 -5.46 -16.46
N PRO A 44 6.81 -6.23 -17.54
CA PRO A 44 5.60 -7.03 -17.78
C PRO A 44 5.21 -7.88 -16.57
N ASP A 45 6.20 -8.54 -15.94
CA ASP A 45 6.00 -9.40 -14.77
C ASP A 45 5.51 -8.62 -13.53
N VAL A 46 5.99 -7.38 -13.36
CA VAL A 46 5.61 -6.51 -12.24
C VAL A 46 4.19 -5.96 -12.44
N VAL A 47 3.86 -5.56 -13.67
CA VAL A 47 2.51 -5.11 -14.02
C VAL A 47 1.50 -6.24 -13.84
N GLU A 48 1.85 -7.45 -14.28
CA GLU A 48 1.01 -8.63 -14.10
C GLU A 48 0.81 -8.94 -12.62
N LEU A 49 1.87 -8.91 -11.81
CA LEU A 49 1.80 -9.14 -10.38
C LEU A 49 0.91 -8.09 -9.69
N VAL A 50 1.12 -6.81 -9.97
CA VAL A 50 0.34 -5.71 -9.39
C VAL A 50 -1.13 -5.82 -9.77
N SER A 51 -1.43 -6.22 -11.02
CA SER A 51 -2.81 -6.40 -11.47
C SER A 51 -3.55 -7.53 -10.75
N ARG A 52 -2.86 -8.53 -10.19
CA ARG A 52 -3.50 -9.64 -9.43
C ARG A 52 -3.94 -9.22 -8.03
N TYR A 53 -3.34 -8.17 -7.48
CA TYR A 53 -3.54 -7.73 -6.09
C TYR A 53 -4.15 -6.31 -5.98
N GLN A 54 -4.61 -5.75 -7.10
CA GLN A 54 -5.27 -4.45 -7.15
C GLN A 54 -6.73 -4.53 -6.71
#